data_AF-A0A843H233-F1
#
_entry.id   AF-A0A843H233-F1
#
_cell.length_a   1.000
_cell.length_b   1.000
_cell.length_c   1.000
_cell.angle_alpha   90.00
_cell.angle_beta   90.00
_cell.angle_gamma   90.00
#
_symmetry.space_group_name_H-M   'P 1'
#
loop_
_entity.id
_entity.type
_entity.pdbx_description
1 polymer ?
#
loop_
_entity_poly.entity_id
_entity_poly.type
_entity_poly.pdbx_seq_one_letter_code
_entity_poly.pdbx_strand_id
1 'polypeptide(L)' 'MAYIINKKEIFEDGQAYIVEEYSNGAIVKYTKPTSDGEQESNKLTDIELAILETSVNTDYLVCLADLGL' A
#
# COMPACT_ATOMS: atom_id res chain seq x y z
N MET A 1 -10.12 4.60 -26.25
CA MET A 1 -9.93 4.47 -24.80
C MET A 1 -11.21 3.87 -24.24
N ALA A 2 -11.17 2.69 -23.60
CA ALA A 2 -12.36 2.12 -22.98
C ALA A 2 -12.62 2.83 -21.65
N TYR A 3 -13.86 3.27 -21.42
CA TYR A 3 -14.33 3.87 -20.16
C TYR A 3 -15.45 3.03 -19.54
N ILE A 4 -15.64 3.16 -18.22
CA ILE A 4 -16.66 2.44 -17.45
C ILE A 4 -18.03 3.06 -17.76
N ILE A 5 -18.98 2.23 -18.18
CA ILE A 5 -20.38 2.61 -18.43
C ILE A 5 -21.31 2.20 -17.30
N ASN A 6 -20.94 1.16 -16.55
CA ASN A 6 -21.73 0.70 -15.41
C ASN A 6 -20.80 0.19 -14.30
N LYS A 7 -21.16 0.48 -13.05
CA LYS A 7 -20.49 -0.04 -11.86
C LYS A 7 -21.54 -0.49 -10.85
N LYS A 8 -21.47 -1.75 -10.42
CA LYS A 8 -22.38 -2.33 -9.43
C LYS A 8 -21.59 -3.05 -8.34
N GLU A 9 -22.12 -3.01 -7.13
CA GLU A 9 -21.64 -3.82 -6.02
C GLU A 9 -22.60 -4.99 -5.82
N ILE A 10 -22.07 -6.19 -5.74
CA ILE A 10 -22.84 -7.41 -5.45
C ILE A 10 -22.24 -8.10 -4.23
N PHE A 11 -23.10 -8.66 -3.40
CA PHE A 11 -22.69 -9.44 -2.23
C PHE A 11 -23.06 -10.90 -2.50
N GLU A 12 -22.05 -11.73 -2.69
CA GLU A 12 -22.19 -13.17 -2.95
C GLU A 12 -21.32 -13.92 -1.93
N ASP A 13 -21.86 -14.99 -1.32
CA ASP A 13 -21.14 -15.86 -0.39
C ASP A 13 -20.42 -15.13 0.76
N GLY A 14 -21.02 -14.04 1.27
CA GLY A 14 -20.45 -13.23 2.34
C GLY A 14 -19.27 -12.34 1.92
N GLN A 15 -18.97 -12.25 0.62
CA GLN A 15 -17.94 -11.39 0.06
C GLN A 15 -18.56 -10.32 -0.85
N ALA A 16 -18.06 -9.10 -0.73
CA ALA A 16 -18.44 -8.00 -1.59
C ALA A 16 -17.61 -8.04 -2.88
N TYR A 17 -18.26 -7.90 -4.02
CA TYR A 17 -17.63 -7.82 -5.34
C TYR A 17 -18.06 -6.53 -6.04
N ILE A 18 -17.13 -5.98 -6.82
CA ILE A 18 -17.39 -4.87 -7.72
C ILE A 18 -17.40 -5.41 -9.15
N VAL A 19 -18.48 -5.12 -9.86
CA VAL A 19 -18.65 -5.46 -11.28
C VAL A 19 -18.63 -4.17 -12.08
N GLU A 20 -17.69 -4.06 -13.02
CA GLU A 20 -17.54 -2.95 -13.94
C GLU A 20 -17.80 -3.41 -15.38
N GLU A 21 -18.68 -2.67 -16.06
CA GLU A 21 -18.95 -2.84 -17.48
C GLU A 21 -18.30 -1.69 -18.25
N TYR A 22 -17.55 -2.02 -19.29
CA TYR A 22 -16.80 -1.08 -20.10
C TYR A 22 -17.51 -0.83 -21.44
N SER A 23 -17.34 0.36 -21.98
CA SER A 23 -17.87 0.82 -23.29
C SER A 23 -17.47 -0.07 -24.48
N ASN A 24 -16.45 -0.92 -24.34
CA ASN A 24 -16.05 -1.90 -25.34
C ASN A 24 -16.71 -3.28 -25.16
N GLY A 25 -17.66 -3.41 -24.22
CA GLY A 25 -18.35 -4.66 -23.89
C GLY A 25 -17.59 -5.58 -22.91
N ALA A 26 -16.42 -5.18 -22.40
CA ALA A 26 -15.73 -5.95 -21.38
C ALA A 26 -16.44 -5.84 -20.02
N ILE A 27 -16.54 -6.98 -19.30
CA ILE A 27 -17.09 -7.04 -17.94
C ILE A 27 -15.99 -7.54 -17.02
N VAL A 28 -15.68 -6.77 -15.98
CA VAL A 28 -14.66 -7.11 -14.99
C VAL A 28 -15.33 -7.26 -13.63
N LYS A 29 -15.14 -8.40 -12.98
CA LYS A 29 -15.58 -8.67 -11.61
C LYS A 29 -14.34 -8.83 -10.73
N TYR A 30 -14.23 -8.00 -9.70
CA TYR A 30 -13.15 -8.09 -8.72
C TYR A 30 -13.72 -8.03 -7.31
N THR A 31 -13.02 -8.64 -6.36
CA THR A 31 -13.39 -8.55 -4.94
C THR A 31 -13.27 -7.10 -4.49
N LYS A 32 -14.27 -6.61 -3.78
CA LYS A 32 -14.17 -5.31 -3.12
C LYS A 32 -13.09 -5.46 -2.04
N PRO A 33 -12.01 -4.66 -2.08
CA PRO A 33 -11.05 -4.68 -0.99
C PRO A 33 -11.80 -4.27 0.28
N THR A 34 -11.81 -5.16 1.27
CA THR A 34 -12.19 -4.84 2.63
C THR A 34 -11.13 -3.90 3.18
N SER A 35 -11.40 -2.59 3.13
CA SER A 35 -10.57 -1.59 3.81
C SER A 35 -10.73 -1.61 5.34
N ASP A 36 -11.22 -2.71 5.91
CA ASP A 36 -11.46 -2.89 7.35
C ASP A 36 -10.25 -3.47 8.09
N GLY A 37 -9.09 -3.54 7.44
CA GLY A 37 -7.85 -3.39 8.19
C GLY A 37 -7.71 -1.92 8.47
N GLU A 38 -7.86 -1.49 9.73
CA GLU A 38 -7.04 -0.39 10.22
C GLU A 38 -5.65 -0.68 9.68
N GLN A 39 -5.23 0.05 8.66
CA GLN A 39 -3.84 0.08 8.27
C GLN A 39 -3.21 0.73 9.50
N GLU A 40 -2.84 -0.08 10.49
CA GLU A 40 -2.13 0.35 11.68
C GLU A 40 -1.07 1.27 11.10
N SER A 41 -1.18 2.55 11.42
CA SER A 41 -0.20 3.48 10.94
C SER A 41 1.08 2.98 11.56
N ASN A 42 1.94 2.33 10.77
CA ASN A 42 3.29 1.95 11.14
C ASN A 42 4.14 3.22 11.24
N LYS A 43 3.58 4.24 11.91
CA LYS A 43 4.25 5.45 12.31
C LYS A 43 5.04 5.05 13.52
N LEU A 44 6.35 5.19 13.42
CA LEU A 44 7.26 5.01 14.53
C LEU A 44 6.75 5.85 15.71
N THR A 45 6.75 5.26 16.89
CA THR A 45 6.57 5.97 18.14
C THR A 45 7.68 7.01 18.29
N ASP A 46 7.45 8.05 19.10
CA ASP A 46 8.45 9.11 19.32
C ASP A 46 9.80 8.54 19.83
N ILE A 47 9.75 7.44 20.57
CA ILE A 47 10.94 6.73 21.06
C ILE A 47 11.68 6.03 19.91
N GLU A 48 10.97 5.30 19.06
CA GLU A 48 11.57 4.64 17.89
C GLU A 48 12.18 5.65 16.91
N LEU A 49 11.53 6.81 16.76
CA LEU A 49 12.05 7.91 15.96
C LEU A 49 13.33 8.49 16.58
N ALA A 50 13.36 8.74 17.89
CA ALA A 50 14.55 9.24 18.58
C ALA A 50 15.73 8.25 18.51
N ILE A 51 15.44 6.94 18.59
CA ILE A 51 16.46 5.89 18.40
C ILE A 51 17.00 5.95 16.97
N LEU A 52 16.13 6.08 15.97
CA LEU A 52 16.55 6.18 14.57
C LEU A 52 17.39 7.44 14.31
N GLU A 53 17.00 8.59 14.85
CA GLU A 53 17.71 9.87 14.71
C GLU A 53 19.10 9.85 15.38
N THR A 54 19.22 9.12 16.49
CA THR A 54 20.49 8.97 17.22
C THR A 54 21.32 7.79 16.73
N SER A 55 20.76 6.91 15.90
CA SER A 55 21.47 5.77 15.34
C SER A 55 22.53 6.24 14.34
N VAL A 56 23.80 6.10 14.73
CA VAL A 56 24.93 6.35 13.84
C VAL A 56 25.18 5.08 13.03
N ASN A 57 25.16 5.19 11.69
CA ASN A 57 25.55 4.08 10.83
C ASN A 57 27.09 3.95 10.83
N THR A 58 27.60 3.16 11.79
CA THR A 58 29.03 2.96 11.99
C THR A 58 29.70 2.29 10.79
N ASP A 59 29.01 1.37 10.12
CA ASP A 59 29.55 0.65 8.96
C ASP A 59 29.79 1.61 7.80
N TYR A 60 28.84 2.53 7.55
CA TYR A 60 29.00 3.59 6.56
C TYR A 60 30.18 4.52 6.90
N LEU A 61 30.35 4.89 8.17
CA LEU A 61 31.47 5.74 8.59
C LEU A 61 32.82 5.04 8.45
N VAL A 62 32.91 3.74 8.72
CA VAL A 62 34.13 2.94 8.50
C VAL A 62 34.47 2.91 7.01
N CYS A 63 33.47 2.69 6.14
CA CYS A 63 33.69 2.73 4.69
C CYS A 63 34.18 4.10 4.20
N LEU A 64 33.67 5.21 4.75
CA LEU A 64 34.16 6.54 4.39
C LEU A 64 35.60 6.79 4.86
N ALA A 65 35.96 6.32 6.06
CA ALA A 65 37.31 6.41 6.57
C ALA A 65 38.31 5.60 5.73
N ASP A 66 37.89 4.41 5.27
CA ASP A 66 38.69 3.56 4.37
C ASP A 66 38.86 4.18 2.97
N LEU A 67 37.90 5.00 2.53
CA LEU A 67 37.98 5.77 1.27
C LEU A 67 38.82 7.04 1.39
N GLY A 68 39.30 7.39 2.59
CA GLY A 68 40.21 8.51 2.82
C GLY A 68 39.58 9.90 2.73
N LEU A 69 38.27 10.01 3.02
CA LEU A 69 37.56 11.30 3.17
C LEU A 69 37.76 11.91 4.57
#